data_AF-A0A7S0B265-F1
#
_entry.id   AF-A0A7S0B265-F1
#
_cell.length_a   1.000
_cell.length_b   1.000
_cell.length_c   1.000
_cell.angle_alpha   90.00
_cell.angle_beta   90.00
_cell.angle_gamma   90.00
#
_symmetry.space_group_name_H-M   'P 1'
#
loop_
_entity.id
_entity.type
_entity.pdbx_description
1 polymer ?
#
loop_
_entity_poly.entity_id
_entity_poly.type
_entity_poly.pdbx_seq_one_letter_code
_entity_poly.pdbx_strand_id
1 'polypeptide(L)'
;MSPADAAAATSTSQWTTGIYFSIAASVIGAASKLCIRKSYTVLELESLNSTGEPPTGRIPCLTYLQAFVLRGIGVLGMTTLNPLFCVKSLTYASPSILAPFSGLTLVFIVACSEHTIGEKPSTSQVVAAALIVLGQIIIALCGDHTNIGDLSIDDVREAYLEPEFISYLIGMFGWIVLLVGLINYGDGTERRFSWGVIGGSVTGVQPFPKDALAVISGLQHENVPLEEYPPGLFFLLFLASAMPLIGLALLMQCMRRFDASFSASMFVGSMIISVSVMSAVR
;
A
#
# COMPACT_ATOMS: atom_id res chain seq x y z
N MET A 1 24.58 31.48 -13.12
CA MET A 1 23.41 30.70 -12.68
C MET A 1 22.77 31.50 -11.57
N SER A 2 21.51 31.92 -11.73
CA SER A 2 20.82 32.69 -10.69
C SER A 2 20.61 31.80 -9.45
N PRO A 3 20.62 32.32 -8.21
CA PRO A 3 20.23 31.55 -7.03
C PRO A 3 18.83 30.91 -7.16
N ALA A 4 17.93 31.50 -7.96
CA ALA A 4 16.63 30.91 -8.29
C ALA A 4 16.76 29.65 -9.18
N ASP A 5 17.65 29.67 -10.17
CA ASP A 5 17.90 28.52 -11.05
C ASP A 5 18.58 27.37 -10.28
N ALA A 6 19.46 27.71 -9.34
CA ALA A 6 20.11 26.75 -8.45
C ALA A 6 19.09 26.08 -7.51
N ALA A 7 18.19 26.86 -6.89
CA ALA A 7 17.15 26.36 -6.01
C ALA A 7 16.16 25.43 -6.75
N ALA A 8 15.73 25.83 -7.96
CA ALA A 8 14.86 25.03 -8.81
C ALA A 8 15.52 23.70 -9.23
N ALA A 9 16.82 23.71 -9.57
CA ALA A 9 17.56 22.50 -9.91
C ALA A 9 17.67 21.52 -8.72
N THR A 10 17.87 22.02 -7.50
CA THR A 10 17.84 21.19 -6.28
C THR A 10 16.46 20.61 -5.98
N SER A 11 15.38 21.38 -6.16
CA SER A 11 13.99 20.90 -5.97
C SER A 11 13.65 19.76 -6.93
N THR A 12 13.98 19.92 -8.21
CA THR A 12 13.75 18.88 -9.23
C THR A 12 14.56 17.60 -8.95
N SER A 13 15.79 17.74 -8.46
CA SER A 13 16.65 16.61 -8.08
C SER A 13 16.10 15.82 -6.88
N GLN A 14 15.60 16.53 -5.86
CA GLN A 14 14.94 15.93 -4.69
C GLN A 14 13.66 15.19 -5.09
N TRP A 15 12.79 15.84 -5.86
CA TRP A 15 11.55 15.25 -6.34
C TRP A 15 11.78 13.95 -7.14
N THR A 16 12.77 13.97 -8.04
CA THR A 16 13.16 12.78 -8.83
C THR A 16 13.60 11.63 -7.92
N THR A 17 14.31 11.94 -6.84
CA THR A 17 14.72 10.97 -5.82
C THR A 17 13.51 10.35 -5.11
N GLY A 18 12.49 11.16 -4.81
CA GLY A 18 11.21 10.68 -4.27
C GLY A 18 10.55 9.63 -5.18
N ILE A 19 10.48 9.90 -6.48
CA ILE A 19 9.93 8.95 -7.46
C ILE A 19 10.70 7.65 -7.50
N TYR A 20 12.05 7.70 -7.51
CA TYR A 20 12.86 6.48 -7.50
C TYR A 20 12.55 5.58 -6.30
N PHE A 21 12.42 6.17 -5.09
CA PHE A 21 12.04 5.41 -3.91
C PHE A 21 10.61 4.84 -4.02
N SER A 22 9.67 5.58 -4.62
CA SER A 22 8.30 5.09 -4.83
C SER A 22 8.22 3.95 -5.85
N ILE A 23 9.01 3.99 -6.92
CA ILE A 23 9.12 2.90 -7.89
C ILE A 23 9.73 1.67 -7.22
N ALA A 24 10.82 1.84 -6.47
CA ALA A 24 11.45 0.74 -5.73
C ALA A 24 10.47 0.11 -4.72
N ALA A 25 9.70 0.93 -3.98
CA ALA A 25 8.64 0.45 -3.09
C ALA A 25 7.61 -0.39 -3.86
N SER A 26 7.22 0.04 -5.06
CA SER A 26 6.24 -0.66 -5.90
C SER A 26 6.76 -2.00 -6.42
N VAL A 27 8.03 -2.08 -6.81
CA VAL A 27 8.70 -3.34 -7.19
C VAL A 27 8.71 -4.31 -6.01
N ILE A 28 9.13 -3.84 -4.83
CA ILE A 28 9.13 -4.64 -3.59
C ILE A 28 7.71 -5.10 -3.26
N GLY A 29 6.73 -4.19 -3.38
CA GLY A 29 5.32 -4.47 -3.13
C GLY A 29 4.76 -5.52 -4.08
N ALA A 30 5.20 -5.54 -5.34
CA ALA A 30 4.79 -6.53 -6.33
C ALA A 30 5.41 -7.90 -6.05
N ALA A 31 6.74 -7.94 -5.88
CA ALA A 31 7.48 -9.16 -5.57
C ALA A 31 6.93 -9.82 -4.30
N SER A 32 6.67 -9.03 -3.26
CA SER A 32 6.14 -9.52 -1.99
C SER A 32 4.74 -10.14 -2.12
N LYS A 33 3.84 -9.48 -2.86
CA LYS A 33 2.49 -10.00 -3.15
C LYS A 33 2.53 -11.30 -3.96
N LEU A 34 3.43 -11.39 -4.95
CA LEU A 34 3.65 -12.60 -5.73
C LEU A 34 4.21 -13.73 -4.87
N CYS A 35 5.16 -13.47 -3.96
CA CYS A 35 5.68 -14.47 -3.02
C CYS A 35 4.58 -14.99 -2.08
N ILE A 36 3.74 -14.11 -1.54
CA ILE A 36 2.59 -14.49 -0.71
C ILE A 36 1.64 -15.38 -1.51
N ARG A 37 1.25 -14.99 -2.73
CA ARG A 37 0.36 -15.82 -3.56
C ARG A 37 0.99 -17.16 -3.89
N LYS A 38 2.26 -17.18 -4.31
CA LYS A 38 2.98 -18.42 -4.62
C LYS A 38 2.98 -19.39 -3.43
N SER A 39 3.10 -18.87 -2.20
CA SER A 39 3.01 -19.70 -0.99
C SER A 39 1.68 -20.45 -0.86
N TYR A 40 0.57 -19.85 -1.30
CA TYR A 40 -0.74 -20.51 -1.28
C TYR A 40 -0.89 -21.48 -2.45
N THR A 41 -0.51 -21.07 -3.65
CA THR A 41 -0.60 -21.90 -4.86
C THR A 41 0.23 -23.18 -4.74
N VAL A 42 1.43 -23.12 -4.15
CA VAL A 42 2.27 -24.31 -3.93
C VAL A 42 1.58 -25.34 -3.02
N LEU A 43 0.90 -24.88 -1.96
CA LEU A 43 0.18 -25.78 -1.06
C LEU A 43 -1.10 -26.34 -1.71
N GLU A 44 -1.78 -25.53 -2.51
CA GLU A 44 -3.00 -25.94 -3.22
C GLU A 44 -2.70 -27.01 -4.29
N LEU A 45 -1.67 -26.81 -5.11
CA LEU A 45 -1.25 -27.79 -6.12
C LEU A 45 -0.85 -29.13 -5.51
N GLU A 46 -0.10 -29.11 -4.42
CA GLU A 46 0.33 -30.33 -3.74
C GLU A 46 -0.86 -31.08 -3.11
N SER A 47 -1.85 -30.34 -2.59
CA SER A 47 -3.08 -30.93 -2.06
C SER A 47 -3.91 -31.62 -3.15
N LEU A 48 -3.98 -31.05 -4.36
CA LEU A 48 -4.67 -31.64 -5.50
C LEU A 48 -3.96 -32.92 -5.97
N ASN A 49 -2.63 -32.89 -6.12
CA ASN A 49 -1.85 -34.08 -6.50
C ASN A 49 -2.01 -35.23 -5.51
N SER A 50 -2.17 -34.93 -4.22
CA SER A 50 -2.32 -35.94 -3.16
C SER A 50 -3.68 -36.65 -3.16
N THR A 51 -4.72 -36.09 -3.81
CA THR A 51 -6.08 -36.68 -3.84
C THR A 51 -6.27 -37.79 -4.89
N GLY A 52 -5.26 -38.06 -5.72
CA GLY A 52 -5.28 -39.13 -6.73
C GLY A 52 -4.88 -40.54 -6.23
N GLU A 53 -4.36 -40.67 -5.00
CA GLU A 53 -3.91 -41.93 -4.41
C GLU A 53 -4.50 -42.15 -3.00
N PRO A 54 -4.70 -43.41 -2.54
CA PRO A 54 -5.32 -43.73 -1.25
C PRO A 54 -4.52 -43.19 -0.04
N PRO A 55 -5.12 -43.08 1.16
CA PRO A 55 -4.85 -42.02 2.13
C PRO A 55 -3.59 -42.28 2.97
N THR A 56 -2.43 -42.02 2.39
CA THR A 56 -1.19 -41.74 3.12
C THR A 56 -0.66 -40.32 2.85
N GLY A 57 -1.42 -39.52 2.07
CA GLY A 57 -1.09 -38.19 1.57
C GLY A 57 -0.75 -37.15 2.64
N ARG A 58 0.51 -37.16 3.07
CA ARG A 58 1.13 -36.07 3.81
C ARG A 58 1.85 -35.20 2.78
N ILE A 59 1.44 -33.93 2.69
CA ILE A 59 2.22 -32.91 1.99
C ILE A 59 3.66 -32.95 2.52
N PRO A 60 4.69 -33.02 1.65
CA PRO A 60 6.08 -33.08 2.09
C PRO A 60 6.44 -31.91 2.99
N CYS A 61 7.21 -32.17 4.06
CA CYS A 61 7.70 -31.12 4.96
C CYS A 61 8.43 -29.99 4.21
N LEU A 62 9.16 -30.37 3.15
CA LEU A 62 9.89 -29.43 2.28
C LEU A 62 8.95 -28.43 1.59
N THR A 63 7.77 -28.88 1.14
CA THR A 63 6.76 -28.02 0.49
C THR A 63 6.18 -27.02 1.48
N TYR A 64 5.91 -27.45 2.73
CA TYR A 64 5.50 -26.54 3.80
C TYR A 64 6.57 -25.52 4.14
N LEU A 65 7.84 -25.94 4.25
CA LEU A 65 8.95 -25.06 4.52
C LEU A 65 9.10 -24.02 3.40
N GLN A 66 9.02 -24.44 2.14
CA GLN A 66 9.07 -23.54 0.99
C GLN A 66 7.93 -22.51 1.02
N ALA A 67 6.69 -22.94 1.26
CA ALA A 67 5.54 -22.05 1.37
C ALA A 67 5.70 -21.07 2.55
N PHE A 68 6.19 -21.55 3.69
CA PHE A 68 6.46 -20.72 4.86
C PHE A 68 7.53 -19.66 4.60
N VAL A 69 8.66 -20.04 3.98
CA VAL A 69 9.74 -19.12 3.63
C VAL A 69 9.27 -18.09 2.62
N LEU A 70 8.56 -18.50 1.56
CA LEU A 70 7.99 -17.57 0.57
C LEU A 70 7.03 -16.57 1.21
N ARG A 71 6.15 -17.04 2.11
CA ARG A 71 5.24 -16.16 2.84
C ARG A 71 5.99 -15.21 3.78
N GLY A 72 6.99 -15.72 4.50
CA GLY A 72 7.82 -14.92 5.40
C GLY A 72 8.56 -13.79 4.67
N ILE A 73 9.18 -14.10 3.53
CA ILE A 73 9.85 -13.11 2.67
C ILE A 73 8.84 -12.08 2.17
N GLY A 74 7.67 -12.51 1.70
CA GLY A 74 6.64 -11.59 1.21
C GLY A 74 6.04 -10.71 2.30
N VAL A 75 5.80 -11.24 3.50
CA VAL A 75 5.35 -10.45 4.64
C VAL A 75 6.42 -9.44 5.03
N LEU A 76 7.67 -9.86 5.20
CA LEU A 76 8.78 -8.97 5.52
C LEU A 76 8.92 -7.85 4.48
N GLY A 77 8.88 -8.18 3.19
CA GLY A 77 8.93 -7.18 2.12
C GLY A 77 7.78 -6.16 2.17
N MET A 78 6.55 -6.59 2.50
CA MET A 78 5.40 -5.69 2.64
C MET A 78 5.38 -4.88 3.94
N THR A 79 5.92 -5.40 5.04
CA THR A 79 5.81 -4.75 6.36
C THR A 79 7.02 -3.89 6.71
N THR A 80 8.20 -4.17 6.14
CA THR A 80 9.43 -3.43 6.46
C THR A 80 9.96 -2.68 5.25
N LEU A 81 10.32 -3.41 4.19
CA LEU A 81 11.01 -2.82 3.04
C LEU A 81 10.10 -1.85 2.27
N ASN A 82 8.89 -2.25 1.89
CA ASN A 82 7.98 -1.36 1.17
C ASN A 82 7.67 -0.07 1.95
N PRO A 83 7.25 -0.12 3.24
CA PRO A 83 7.05 1.08 4.04
C PRO A 83 8.29 1.95 4.21
N LEU A 84 9.48 1.36 4.37
CA LEU A 84 10.74 2.11 4.47
C LEU A 84 10.98 2.98 3.23
N PHE A 85 10.78 2.41 2.03
CA PHE A 85 10.92 3.13 0.78
C PHE A 85 9.80 4.15 0.58
N CYS A 86 8.56 3.83 0.98
CA CYS A 86 7.43 4.77 0.95
C CYS A 86 7.67 5.98 1.86
N VAL A 87 8.07 5.77 3.12
CA VAL A 87 8.40 6.84 4.07
C VAL A 87 9.53 7.72 3.54
N LYS A 88 10.58 7.10 3.00
CA LYS A 88 11.69 7.85 2.39
C LYS A 88 11.25 8.61 1.14
N SER A 89 10.26 8.15 0.40
CA SER A 89 9.69 8.88 -0.73
C SER A 89 8.94 10.14 -0.28
N LEU A 90 8.20 10.05 0.83
CA LEU A 90 7.40 11.14 1.40
C LEU A 90 8.25 12.33 1.89
N THR A 91 9.56 12.15 2.12
CA THR A 91 10.48 13.26 2.46
C THR A 91 10.85 14.11 1.24
N TYR A 92 10.49 13.69 0.03
CA TYR A 92 10.91 14.33 -1.23
C TYR A 92 9.74 14.73 -2.13
N ALA A 93 8.56 14.13 -1.96
CA ALA A 93 7.40 14.43 -2.80
C ALA A 93 6.09 14.24 -2.01
N SER A 94 5.05 14.97 -2.42
CA SER A 94 3.77 14.96 -1.73
C SER A 94 3.01 13.62 -1.88
N PRO A 95 2.25 13.19 -0.86
CA PRO A 95 1.47 11.96 -0.93
C PRO A 95 0.49 11.91 -2.10
N SER A 96 -0.06 13.07 -2.52
CA SER A 96 -1.00 13.15 -3.63
C SER A 96 -0.35 12.82 -4.98
N ILE A 97 0.92 13.19 -5.17
CA ILE A 97 1.69 12.85 -6.38
C ILE A 97 2.23 11.42 -6.30
N LEU A 98 2.61 10.97 -5.10
CA LEU A 98 3.16 9.63 -4.89
C LEU A 98 2.11 8.51 -4.86
N ALA A 99 0.87 8.79 -4.44
CA ALA A 99 -0.18 7.78 -4.34
C ALA A 99 -0.43 7.03 -5.67
N PRO A 100 -0.50 7.69 -6.83
CA PRO A 100 -0.57 7.03 -8.13
C PRO A 100 0.62 6.09 -8.43
N PHE A 101 1.83 6.41 -7.94
CA PHE A 101 3.01 5.54 -8.13
C PHE A 101 2.87 4.20 -7.43
N SER A 102 2.10 4.11 -6.34
CA SER A 102 1.76 2.82 -5.73
C SER A 102 1.05 1.87 -6.72
N GLY A 103 0.32 2.45 -7.69
CA GLY A 103 -0.31 1.75 -8.80
C GLY A 103 0.64 0.91 -9.66
N LEU A 104 1.92 1.31 -9.76
CA LEU A 104 2.95 0.56 -10.50
C LEU A 104 3.16 -0.86 -9.94
N THR A 105 2.81 -1.07 -8.67
CA THR A 105 2.77 -2.42 -8.08
C THR A 105 1.95 -3.38 -8.95
N LEU A 106 0.82 -2.91 -9.48
CA LEU A 106 -0.03 -3.73 -10.34
C LEU A 106 0.64 -4.03 -11.69
N VAL A 107 1.35 -3.07 -12.27
CA VAL A 107 2.07 -3.25 -13.53
C VAL A 107 3.09 -4.38 -13.41
N PHE A 108 3.88 -4.38 -12.34
CA PHE A 108 4.84 -5.45 -12.07
C PHE A 108 4.17 -6.79 -11.77
N ILE A 109 3.03 -6.81 -11.07
CA ILE A 109 2.27 -8.06 -10.85
C ILE A 109 1.75 -8.62 -12.15
N VAL A 110 1.11 -7.80 -12.99
CA VAL A 110 0.59 -8.23 -14.30
C VAL A 110 1.74 -8.75 -15.17
N ALA A 111 2.86 -8.01 -15.25
CA ALA A 111 4.02 -8.41 -16.03
C ALA A 111 4.69 -9.70 -15.55
N CYS A 112 4.76 -9.94 -14.24
CA CYS A 112 5.47 -11.08 -13.67
C CYS A 112 4.57 -12.27 -13.30
N SER A 113 3.25 -12.11 -13.28
CA SER A 113 2.29 -13.13 -12.79
C SER A 113 2.39 -14.47 -13.54
N GLU A 114 2.35 -14.44 -14.87
CA GLU A 114 2.43 -15.66 -15.68
C GLU A 114 3.74 -16.40 -15.44
N HIS A 115 4.86 -15.68 -15.32
CA HIS A 115 6.18 -16.29 -15.12
C HIS A 115 6.39 -16.82 -13.70
N THR A 116 5.93 -16.11 -12.67
CA THR A 116 6.21 -16.48 -11.28
C THR A 116 5.19 -17.45 -10.69
N ILE A 117 3.90 -17.17 -10.87
CA ILE A 117 2.81 -17.94 -10.27
C ILE A 117 2.05 -18.81 -11.28
N GLY A 118 2.22 -18.58 -12.59
CA GLY A 118 1.51 -19.32 -13.64
C GLY A 118 0.09 -18.83 -13.91
N GLU A 119 -0.34 -17.74 -13.25
CA GLU A 119 -1.64 -17.10 -13.47
C GLU A 119 -1.54 -16.16 -14.67
N LYS A 120 -2.33 -16.39 -15.72
CA LYS A 120 -2.36 -15.51 -16.89
C LYS A 120 -3.23 -14.29 -16.61
N PRO A 121 -2.70 -13.06 -16.77
CA PRO A 121 -3.50 -11.86 -16.58
C PRO A 121 -4.56 -11.75 -17.67
N SER A 122 -5.75 -11.26 -17.30
CA SER A 122 -6.82 -11.02 -18.27
C SER A 122 -6.51 -9.81 -19.16
N THR A 123 -7.11 -9.74 -20.35
CA THR A 123 -6.92 -8.61 -21.27
C THR A 123 -7.30 -7.27 -20.61
N SER A 124 -8.36 -7.25 -19.81
CA SER A 124 -8.77 -6.06 -19.05
C SER A 124 -7.70 -5.63 -18.03
N GLN A 125 -7.00 -6.57 -17.40
CA GLN A 125 -5.90 -6.26 -16.47
C GLN A 125 -4.66 -5.71 -17.20
N VAL A 126 -4.36 -6.21 -18.40
CA VAL A 126 -3.29 -5.66 -19.24
C VAL A 126 -3.60 -4.23 -19.67
N VAL A 127 -4.84 -3.97 -20.09
CA VAL A 127 -5.30 -2.61 -20.43
C VAL A 127 -5.23 -1.69 -19.21
N ALA A 128 -5.67 -2.15 -18.04
CA ALA A 128 -5.56 -1.38 -16.80
C ALA A 128 -4.10 -1.06 -16.43
N ALA A 129 -3.18 -2.02 -16.57
CA ALA A 129 -1.75 -1.78 -16.35
C ALA A 129 -1.17 -0.74 -17.32
N ALA A 130 -1.58 -0.77 -18.59
CA ALA A 130 -1.17 0.24 -19.57
C ALA A 130 -1.69 1.65 -19.22
N LEU A 131 -2.95 1.74 -18.76
CA LEU A 131 -3.54 3.00 -18.29
C LEU A 131 -2.83 3.55 -17.05
N ILE A 132 -2.40 2.68 -16.12
CA ILE A 132 -1.58 3.09 -14.97
C ILE A 132 -0.28 3.70 -15.46
N VAL A 133 0.47 3.02 -16.35
CA VAL A 133 1.73 3.55 -16.89
C VAL A 133 1.53 4.91 -17.55
N LEU A 134 0.48 5.06 -18.35
CA LEU A 134 0.13 6.34 -18.99
C LEU A 134 -0.17 7.43 -17.95
N GLY A 135 -0.99 7.13 -16.95
CA GLY A 135 -1.30 8.07 -15.85
C GLY A 135 -0.03 8.52 -15.11
N GLN A 136 0.91 7.60 -14.88
CA GLN A 136 2.18 7.93 -14.24
C GLN A 136 3.07 8.84 -15.10
N ILE A 137 3.09 8.64 -16.41
CA ILE A 137 3.83 9.53 -17.32
C ILE A 137 3.22 10.94 -17.27
N ILE A 138 1.89 11.05 -17.28
CA ILE A 138 1.20 12.35 -17.19
C ILE A 138 1.53 13.05 -15.87
N ILE A 139 1.46 12.34 -14.74
CA ILE A 139 1.80 12.89 -13.42
C ILE A 139 3.28 13.28 -13.35
N ALA A 140 4.17 12.50 -13.96
CA ALA A 140 5.60 12.82 -13.94
C ALA A 140 5.90 14.12 -14.73
N LEU A 141 5.16 14.38 -15.81
CA LEU A 141 5.34 15.56 -16.66
C LEU A 141 4.60 16.80 -16.14
N CYS A 142 3.39 16.62 -15.57
CA CYS A 142 2.48 17.70 -15.20
C CYS A 142 2.28 17.86 -13.69
N GLY A 143 2.84 16.97 -12.86
CA GLY A 143 2.73 17.04 -11.42
C GLY A 143 3.45 18.26 -10.85
N ASP A 144 3.02 18.69 -9.67
CA ASP A 144 3.66 19.81 -8.97
C ASP A 144 5.04 19.39 -8.43
N HIS A 145 6.11 20.03 -8.93
CA HIS A 145 7.50 19.78 -8.52
C HIS A 145 7.93 20.65 -7.34
N THR A 146 7.02 21.39 -6.71
CA THR A 146 7.32 22.16 -5.51
C THR A 146 7.39 21.25 -4.28
N ASN A 147 8.40 21.47 -3.44
CA ASN A 147 8.56 20.72 -2.19
C ASN A 147 7.40 21.00 -1.24
N ILE A 148 7.07 20.00 -0.43
CA ILE A 148 6.13 20.14 0.68
C ILE A 148 6.73 21.16 1.67
N GLY A 149 6.06 22.30 1.87
CA GLY A 149 6.41 23.21 2.95
C GLY A 149 6.27 22.52 4.30
N ASP A 150 7.17 22.82 5.24
CA ASP A 150 7.15 22.31 6.60
C ASP A 150 5.78 22.63 7.24
N LEU A 151 4.93 21.61 7.44
CA LEU A 151 3.72 21.76 8.25
C LEU A 151 4.14 21.95 9.70
N SER A 152 3.58 22.96 10.37
CA SER A 152 3.78 23.11 11.81
C SER A 152 3.02 22.03 12.58
N ILE A 153 3.44 21.77 13.81
CA ILE A 153 2.78 20.79 14.70
C ILE A 153 1.32 21.22 14.99
N ASP A 154 1.08 22.53 15.06
CA ASP A 154 -0.24 23.09 15.29
C ASP A 154 -1.17 22.87 14.07
N ASP A 155 -0.65 23.01 12.84
CA ASP A 155 -1.41 22.72 11.62
C ASP A 155 -1.87 21.25 11.57
N VAL A 156 -1.00 20.33 11.99
CA VAL A 156 -1.35 18.90 12.07
C VAL A 156 -2.44 18.67 13.12
N ARG A 157 -2.38 19.37 14.25
CA ARG A 157 -3.38 19.20 15.32
C ARG A 157 -4.74 19.74 14.91
N GLU A 158 -4.78 20.90 14.27
CA GLU A 158 -6.02 21.53 13.81
C GLU A 158 -6.70 20.69 12.73
N ALA A 159 -5.94 20.12 11.78
CA ALA A 159 -6.46 19.25 10.73
C ALA A 159 -7.24 18.02 11.25
N TYR A 160 -6.91 17.50 12.44
CA TYR A 160 -7.62 16.35 13.03
C TYR A 160 -8.93 16.74 13.72
N LEU A 161 -9.12 18.03 14.03
CA LEU A 161 -10.33 18.57 14.65
C LEU A 161 -11.33 19.12 13.62
N GLU A 162 -10.90 19.28 12.37
CA GLU A 162 -11.73 19.75 11.27
C GLU A 162 -12.93 18.82 11.05
N PRO A 163 -14.15 19.38 10.89
CA PRO A 163 -15.36 18.59 10.68
C PRO A 163 -15.29 17.75 9.39
N GLU A 164 -14.54 18.21 8.39
CA GLU A 164 -14.28 17.50 7.14
C GLU A 164 -13.54 16.18 7.41
N PHE A 165 -12.46 16.22 8.21
CA PHE A 165 -11.71 15.02 8.59
C PHE A 165 -12.54 14.06 9.45
N ILE A 166 -13.31 14.59 10.40
CA ILE A 166 -14.22 13.78 11.23
C ILE A 166 -15.28 13.09 10.35
N SER A 167 -15.86 13.81 9.39
CA SER A 167 -16.85 13.27 8.46
C SER A 167 -16.25 12.16 7.58
N TYR A 168 -15.00 12.32 7.14
CA TYR A 168 -14.25 11.29 6.41
C TYR A 168 -14.05 10.03 7.26
N LEU A 169 -13.64 10.17 8.52
CA LEU A 169 -13.46 9.03 9.42
C LEU A 169 -14.76 8.27 9.66
N ILE A 170 -15.88 8.98 9.88
CA ILE A 170 -17.21 8.37 10.03
C ILE A 170 -17.61 7.65 8.75
N GLY A 171 -17.42 8.28 7.59
CA GLY A 171 -17.71 7.69 6.27
C GLY A 171 -16.89 6.43 6.01
N MET A 172 -15.58 6.47 6.28
CA MET A 172 -14.70 5.32 6.15
C MET A 172 -15.05 4.19 7.13
N PHE A 173 -15.40 4.52 8.37
CA PHE A 173 -15.87 3.51 9.32
C PHE A 173 -17.16 2.84 8.83
N GLY A 174 -18.15 3.62 8.38
CA GLY A 174 -19.37 3.10 7.77
C GLY A 174 -19.10 2.23 6.54
N TRP A 175 -18.17 2.64 5.68
CA TRP A 175 -17.72 1.87 4.52
C TRP A 175 -17.10 0.53 4.92
N ILE A 176 -16.20 0.51 5.90
CA ILE A 176 -15.61 -0.73 6.40
C ILE A 176 -16.68 -1.66 7.02
N VAL A 177 -17.61 -1.11 7.81
CA VAL A 177 -18.73 -1.89 8.37
C VAL A 177 -19.58 -2.51 7.26
N LEU A 178 -19.89 -1.74 6.21
CA LEU A 178 -20.61 -2.25 5.04
C LEU A 178 -19.84 -3.39 4.37
N LEU A 179 -18.55 -3.22 4.09
CA LEU A 179 -17.71 -4.26 3.49
C LEU A 179 -17.66 -5.53 4.35
N VAL A 180 -17.55 -5.38 5.68
CA VAL A 180 -17.62 -6.53 6.61
C VAL A 180 -18.99 -7.20 6.53
N GLY A 181 -20.07 -6.44 6.45
CA GLY A 181 -21.43 -6.96 6.23
C GLY A 181 -21.52 -7.79 4.94
N LEU A 182 -21.05 -7.24 3.82
CA LEU A 182 -21.05 -7.92 2.52
C LEU A 182 -20.11 -9.14 2.48
N ILE A 183 -19.02 -9.14 3.25
CA ILE A 183 -18.14 -10.32 3.37
C ILE A 183 -18.88 -11.49 4.04
N ASN A 184 -19.71 -11.20 5.05
CA ASN A 184 -20.39 -12.22 5.84
C ASN A 184 -21.74 -12.65 5.25
N TYR A 185 -22.48 -11.72 4.65
CA TYR A 185 -23.87 -11.93 4.21
C TYR A 185 -24.12 -11.69 2.72
N GLY A 186 -23.16 -11.09 2.01
CA GLY A 186 -23.30 -10.76 0.58
C GLY A 186 -23.24 -11.99 -0.32
N ASP A 187 -23.68 -11.80 -1.55
CA ASP A 187 -23.63 -12.83 -2.57
C ASP A 187 -22.19 -13.14 -3.03
N GLY A 188 -22.00 -14.09 -3.95
CA GLY A 188 -20.68 -14.48 -4.42
C GLY A 188 -19.86 -13.34 -5.04
N THR A 189 -20.51 -12.39 -5.71
CA THR A 189 -19.89 -11.26 -6.41
C THR A 189 -19.57 -10.14 -5.43
N GLU A 190 -20.53 -9.76 -4.59
CA GLU A 190 -20.40 -8.73 -3.56
C GLU A 190 -19.32 -9.13 -2.54
N ARG A 191 -19.31 -10.39 -2.12
CA ARG A 191 -18.29 -10.92 -1.21
C ARG A 191 -16.91 -10.89 -1.85
N ARG A 192 -16.80 -11.25 -3.14
CA ARG A 192 -15.53 -11.20 -3.89
C ARG A 192 -15.02 -9.76 -4.00
N PHE A 193 -15.88 -8.83 -4.36
CA PHE A 193 -15.56 -7.40 -4.40
C PHE A 193 -15.08 -6.92 -3.02
N SER A 194 -15.82 -7.25 -1.96
CA SER A 194 -15.55 -6.75 -0.61
C SER A 194 -14.23 -7.26 -0.04
N TRP A 195 -13.90 -8.54 -0.24
CA TRP A 195 -12.57 -9.08 0.08
C TRP A 195 -11.44 -8.38 -0.68
N GLY A 196 -11.68 -8.01 -1.94
CA GLY A 196 -10.72 -7.28 -2.76
C GLY A 196 -10.44 -5.86 -2.25
N VAL A 197 -11.48 -5.16 -1.79
CA VAL A 197 -11.43 -3.74 -1.45
C VAL A 197 -11.05 -3.49 0.01
N ILE A 198 -11.51 -4.31 0.96
CA ILE A 198 -11.41 -4.01 2.39
C ILE A 198 -9.96 -3.79 2.86
N GLY A 199 -9.01 -4.60 2.37
CA GLY A 199 -7.61 -4.46 2.75
C GLY A 199 -7.02 -3.13 2.31
N GLY A 200 -7.34 -2.70 1.08
CA GLY A 200 -6.85 -1.44 0.55
C GLY A 200 -7.54 -0.23 1.16
N SER A 201 -8.83 -0.31 1.47
CA SER A 201 -9.53 0.74 2.20
C SER A 201 -8.98 0.95 3.62
N VAL A 202 -8.64 -0.13 4.34
CA VAL A 202 -8.00 -0.02 5.67
C VAL A 202 -6.56 0.52 5.53
N THR A 203 -5.77 -0.03 4.59
CA THR A 203 -4.41 0.46 4.37
C THR A 203 -4.41 1.92 3.93
N GLY A 204 -5.39 2.36 3.14
CA GLY A 204 -5.46 3.69 2.55
C GLY A 204 -5.75 4.83 3.54
N VAL A 205 -6.04 4.53 4.80
CA VAL A 205 -6.03 5.51 5.91
C VAL A 205 -4.56 5.79 6.31
N GLN A 206 -3.78 6.38 5.39
CA GLN A 206 -2.35 6.68 5.57
C GLN A 206 -2.00 8.15 5.92
N PRO A 207 -2.84 8.98 6.56
CA PRO A 207 -2.34 10.28 6.99
C PRO A 207 -1.30 10.08 8.12
N PHE A 208 -1.48 9.06 8.95
CA PHE A 208 -0.69 8.83 10.16
C PHE A 208 0.83 8.72 9.96
N PRO A 209 1.37 7.96 8.98
CA PRO A 209 2.82 7.93 8.77
C PRO A 209 3.39 9.30 8.36
N LYS A 210 2.67 10.04 7.50
CA LYS A 210 3.11 11.36 7.04
C LYS A 210 3.05 12.37 8.19
N ASP A 211 1.96 12.38 8.93
CA ASP A 211 1.75 13.32 10.04
C ASP A 211 2.68 13.02 11.20
N ALA A 212 2.93 11.74 11.50
CA ALA A 212 3.94 11.34 12.48
C ALA A 212 5.35 11.82 12.06
N LEU A 213 5.71 11.73 10.78
CA LEU A 213 6.98 12.25 10.29
C LEU A 213 7.06 13.77 10.39
N ALA A 214 5.97 14.48 10.07
CA ALA A 214 5.92 15.94 10.19
C ALA A 214 6.13 16.37 11.66
N VAL A 215 5.42 15.75 12.60
CA VAL A 215 5.58 16.02 14.03
C VAL A 215 6.99 15.68 14.52
N ILE A 216 7.56 14.54 14.14
CA ILE A 216 8.93 14.17 14.50
C ILE A 216 9.94 15.18 13.95
N SER A 217 9.77 15.60 12.70
CA SER A 217 10.68 16.55 12.05
C SER A 217 10.62 17.93 12.71
N GLY A 218 9.41 18.39 13.06
CA GLY A 218 9.22 19.63 13.82
C GLY A 218 9.88 19.59 15.20
N LEU A 219 9.64 18.53 15.98
CA LEU A 219 10.24 18.37 17.31
C LEU A 219 11.77 18.27 17.27
N GLN A 220 12.32 17.62 16.24
CA GLN A 220 13.77 17.56 16.02
C GLN A 220 14.36 18.93 15.68
N HIS A 221 13.68 19.73 14.86
CA HIS A 221 14.12 21.08 14.52
C HIS A 221 14.18 21.98 15.77
N GLU A 222 13.21 21.83 16.66
CA GLU A 222 13.14 22.55 17.94
C GLU A 222 14.07 21.98 19.03
N ASN A 223 14.82 20.90 18.76
CA ASN A 223 15.69 20.19 19.71
C ASN A 223 14.98 19.73 21.00
N VAL A 224 13.69 19.37 20.88
CA VAL A 224 12.91 18.85 22.01
C VAL A 224 13.43 17.45 22.39
N PRO A 225 13.75 17.18 23.67
CA PRO A 225 14.17 15.85 24.11
C PRO A 225 13.03 14.83 23.97
N LEU A 226 13.37 13.56 23.70
CA LEU A 226 12.41 12.47 23.49
C LEU A 226 11.40 12.29 24.64
N GLU A 227 11.78 12.67 25.87
CA GLU A 227 10.94 12.57 27.07
C GLU A 227 9.77 13.57 27.05
N GLU A 228 9.88 14.65 26.28
CA GLU A 228 8.88 15.70 26.15
C GLU A 228 7.96 15.51 24.93
N TYR A 229 8.11 14.40 24.21
CA TYR A 229 7.31 14.13 23.02
C TYR A 229 5.82 13.97 23.40
N PRO A 230 4.89 14.58 22.64
CA PRO A 230 3.48 14.56 22.98
C PRO A 230 2.92 13.12 22.91
N PRO A 231 2.09 12.69 23.88
CA PRO A 231 1.48 11.36 23.88
C PRO A 231 0.73 11.01 22.58
N GLY A 232 0.16 12.02 21.91
CA GLY A 232 -0.52 11.88 20.62
C GLY A 232 0.39 11.34 19.51
N LEU A 233 1.70 11.63 19.54
CA LEU A 233 2.65 11.11 18.56
C LEU A 233 2.77 9.57 18.65
N PHE A 234 2.79 9.01 19.87
CA PHE A 234 2.85 7.56 20.04
C PHE A 234 1.57 6.88 19.54
N PHE A 235 0.41 7.53 19.71
CA PHE A 235 -0.84 7.04 19.15
C PHE A 235 -0.84 7.10 17.60
N LEU A 236 -0.33 8.18 17.01
CA LEU A 236 -0.14 8.29 15.56
C LEU A 236 0.81 7.22 15.02
N LEU A 237 1.94 6.98 15.68
CA LEU A 237 2.88 5.92 15.32
C LEU A 237 2.26 4.52 15.43
N PHE A 238 1.45 4.29 16.47
CA PHE A 238 0.69 3.05 16.60
C PHE A 238 -0.26 2.87 15.40
N LEU A 239 -1.06 3.87 15.06
CA LEU A 239 -1.97 3.81 13.91
C LEU A 239 -1.23 3.65 12.57
N ALA A 240 -0.13 4.37 12.39
CA ALA A 240 0.75 4.29 11.23
C ALA A 240 1.31 2.88 11.00
N SER A 241 1.55 2.13 12.07
CA SER A 241 1.99 0.73 12.00
C SER A 241 0.83 -0.27 11.90
N ALA A 242 -0.25 -0.05 12.64
CA ALA A 242 -1.38 -0.98 12.74
C ALA A 242 -2.19 -1.07 11.44
N MET A 243 -2.51 0.06 10.79
CA MET A 243 -3.37 0.08 9.61
C MET A 243 -2.78 -0.69 8.41
N PRO A 244 -1.49 -0.53 8.05
CA PRO A 244 -0.87 -1.34 7.00
C PRO A 244 -0.81 -2.84 7.35
N LEU A 245 -0.57 -3.19 8.62
CA LEU A 245 -0.53 -4.59 9.06
C LEU A 245 -1.90 -5.25 8.98
N ILE A 246 -2.95 -4.57 9.42
CA ILE A 246 -4.33 -5.05 9.31
C ILE A 246 -4.72 -5.21 7.83
N GLY A 247 -4.42 -4.19 7.01
CA GLY A 247 -4.69 -4.26 5.57
C GLY A 247 -3.92 -5.38 4.87
N LEU A 248 -2.67 -5.65 5.25
CA LEU A 248 -1.92 -6.80 4.75
C LEU A 248 -2.54 -8.13 5.19
N ALA A 249 -2.98 -8.25 6.43
CA ALA A 249 -3.66 -9.44 6.91
C ALA A 249 -4.94 -9.72 6.10
N LEU A 250 -5.72 -8.67 5.82
CA LEU A 250 -6.92 -8.76 4.96
C LEU A 250 -6.56 -9.12 3.51
N LEU A 251 -5.50 -8.53 2.95
CA LEU A 251 -4.99 -8.87 1.62
C LEU A 251 -4.58 -10.34 1.53
N MET A 252 -3.89 -10.87 2.54
CA MET A 252 -3.51 -12.29 2.59
C MET A 252 -4.74 -13.20 2.60
N GLN A 253 -5.80 -12.82 3.30
CA GLN A 253 -7.06 -13.56 3.29
C GLN A 253 -7.75 -13.49 1.91
N CYS A 254 -7.67 -12.36 1.22
CA CYS A 254 -8.15 -12.20 -0.15
C CYS A 254 -7.36 -13.08 -1.13
N MET A 255 -6.02 -13.04 -1.08
CA MET A 255 -5.12 -13.85 -1.93
C MET A 255 -5.23 -15.35 -1.69
N ARG A 256 -5.71 -15.77 -0.51
CA ARG A 256 -6.03 -17.17 -0.25
C ARG A 256 -7.27 -17.63 -1.03
N ARG A 257 -8.16 -16.71 -1.41
CA ARG A 257 -9.48 -16.99 -2.02
C ARG A 257 -9.54 -16.68 -3.51
N PHE A 258 -8.76 -15.70 -3.97
CA PHE A 258 -8.82 -15.18 -5.33
C PHE A 258 -7.42 -15.00 -5.93
N ASP A 259 -7.37 -14.88 -7.26
CA ASP A 259 -6.14 -14.69 -8.03
C ASP A 259 -5.32 -13.48 -7.55
N ALA A 260 -4.00 -13.52 -7.73
CA ALA A 260 -3.13 -12.41 -7.32
C ALA A 260 -3.46 -11.14 -8.09
N SER A 261 -3.65 -11.23 -9.40
CA SER A 261 -3.93 -10.08 -10.24
C SER A 261 -5.24 -9.39 -9.83
N PHE A 262 -6.28 -10.15 -9.51
CA PHE A 262 -7.53 -9.60 -8.97
C PHE A 262 -7.31 -8.98 -7.58
N SER A 263 -6.78 -9.77 -6.63
CA SER A 263 -6.65 -9.36 -5.23
C SER A 263 -5.76 -8.12 -5.09
N ALA A 264 -4.64 -8.08 -5.81
CA ALA A 264 -3.74 -6.94 -5.83
C ALA A 264 -4.33 -5.72 -6.53
N SER A 265 -5.05 -5.89 -7.66
CA SER A 265 -5.70 -4.75 -8.34
C SER A 265 -6.72 -4.08 -7.44
N MET A 266 -7.59 -4.86 -6.81
CA MET A 266 -8.66 -4.34 -5.95
C MET A 266 -8.08 -3.69 -4.69
N PHE A 267 -7.05 -4.28 -4.10
CA PHE A 267 -6.35 -3.72 -2.95
C PHE A 267 -5.67 -2.39 -3.30
N VAL A 268 -4.88 -2.35 -4.38
CA VAL A 268 -4.14 -1.13 -4.76
C VAL A 268 -5.11 -0.04 -5.21
N GLY A 269 -6.14 -0.38 -6.00
CA GLY A 269 -7.14 0.58 -6.45
C GLY A 269 -7.93 1.20 -5.29
N SER A 270 -8.40 0.38 -4.35
CA SER A 270 -9.12 0.88 -3.17
C SER A 270 -8.22 1.70 -2.23
N MET A 271 -6.95 1.34 -2.10
CA MET A 271 -5.97 2.12 -1.36
C MET A 271 -5.75 3.50 -2.00
N ILE A 272 -5.54 3.56 -3.31
CA ILE A 272 -5.36 4.82 -4.04
C ILE A 272 -6.60 5.70 -3.90
N ILE A 273 -7.80 5.16 -4.08
CA ILE A 273 -9.05 5.90 -3.91
C ILE A 273 -9.14 6.48 -2.50
N SER A 274 -8.85 5.67 -1.47
CA SER A 274 -8.94 6.11 -0.07
C SER A 274 -7.94 7.22 0.24
N VAL A 275 -6.71 7.12 -0.25
CA VAL A 275 -5.66 8.15 -0.09
C VAL A 275 -6.00 9.42 -0.87
N SER A 276 -6.56 9.30 -2.07
CA SER A 276 -6.98 10.46 -2.87
C SER A 276 -8.15 11.21 -2.25
N VAL A 277 -9.17 10.49 -1.75
CA VAL A 277 -10.30 11.10 -1.03
C VAL A 277 -9.79 11.79 0.23
N MET A 278 -8.94 11.13 1.02
CA MET A 278 -8.31 11.71 2.19
C MET A 278 -7.49 12.97 1.85
N SER A 279 -6.76 12.98 0.73
CA SER A 279 -5.98 14.15 0.32
C SER A 279 -6.84 15.32 -0.14
N ALA A 280 -8.08 15.07 -0.54
CA ALA A 280 -9.06 16.08 -0.91
C ALA A 280 -9.85 16.62 0.29
N VAL A 281 -9.89 15.85 1.38
CA VAL A 281 -10.39 16.27 2.70
C VAL A 281 -9.24 17.03 3.37
N ARG A 282 -9.17 18.31 3.07
CA ARG A 282 -8.30 19.34 3.66
C ARG A 282 -9.10 20.61 3.79
#